data_AF-A0A6B8J4K5-F1
#
_entry.id   AF-A0A6B8J4K5-F1
#
_cell.length_a   1.000
_cell.length_b   1.000
_cell.length_c   1.000
_cell.angle_alpha   90.00
_cell.angle_beta   90.00
_cell.angle_gamma   90.00
#
_symmetry.space_group_name_H-M   'P 1'
#
loop_
_entity.id
_entity.type
_entity.pdbx_description
1 polymer ?
#
loop_
_entity_poly.entity_id
_entity_poly.type
_entity_poly.pdbx_seq_one_letter_code
_entity_poly.pdbx_strand_id
1 'polypeptide(L)'
;MNLSSLLIPLALSAVTLLASSVHAADTAPAQCVSLTGEQQIVRAGADKNILLRSGEDHYVVHFRNSCPSAVLATRLGFKTDGKEADELCSEGRSALDTGRGSCEVARIEPIDAERFKREARRRSR
;
A
#
# COMPACT_ATOMS: atom_id res chain seq x y z
N MET A 1 -20.85 59.55 -29.45
CA MET A 1 -20.96 58.99 -30.82
C MET A 1 -19.95 57.83 -30.87
N ASN A 2 -20.37 56.60 -30.51
CA ASN A 2 -20.85 55.50 -31.39
C ASN A 2 -19.78 55.15 -32.44
N LEU A 3 -19.32 53.90 -32.69
CA LEU A 3 -19.91 52.55 -32.70
C LEU A 3 -18.79 51.50 -32.46
N SER A 4 -18.98 50.48 -31.62
CA SER A 4 -19.43 49.10 -31.93
C SER A 4 -18.44 48.14 -32.60
N SER A 5 -18.19 47.04 -31.86
CA SER A 5 -18.07 45.63 -32.27
C SER A 5 -16.93 45.16 -33.18
N LEU A 6 -16.21 44.13 -32.71
CA LEU A 6 -16.29 42.79 -33.30
C LEU A 6 -15.76 41.73 -32.30
N LEU A 7 -16.60 40.71 -32.11
CA LEU A 7 -16.34 39.42 -31.45
C LEU A 7 -15.36 38.58 -32.27
N ILE A 8 -14.64 37.62 -31.66
CA ILE A 8 -14.49 36.20 -32.06
C ILE A 8 -13.35 35.50 -31.25
N PRO A 9 -13.44 34.17 -31.03
CA PRO A 9 -13.14 33.52 -29.75
C PRO A 9 -11.91 32.57 -29.79
N LEU A 10 -11.79 31.77 -28.72
CA LEU A 10 -11.12 30.47 -28.65
C LEU A 10 -9.58 30.46 -28.63
N ALA A 11 -9.04 30.22 -27.43
CA ALA A 11 -7.97 29.24 -27.27
C ALA A 11 -8.17 28.52 -25.93
N LEU A 12 -8.89 27.40 -26.00
CA LEU A 12 -8.89 26.37 -24.99
C LEU A 12 -7.46 25.83 -24.91
N SER A 13 -6.79 25.97 -23.78
CA SER A 13 -5.57 25.21 -23.49
C SER A 13 -5.71 24.68 -22.07
N ALA A 14 -6.43 23.56 -21.99
CA ALA A 14 -6.36 22.68 -20.85
C ALA A 14 -4.94 22.15 -20.77
N VAL A 15 -4.12 22.72 -19.88
CA VAL A 15 -2.86 22.12 -19.47
C VAL A 15 -3.23 20.98 -18.52
N THR A 16 -3.52 19.82 -19.09
CA THR A 16 -3.51 18.57 -18.32
C THR A 16 -2.06 18.26 -18.01
N LEU A 17 -1.59 18.67 -16.82
CA LEU A 17 -0.41 18.08 -16.23
C LEU A 17 -0.73 16.62 -15.91
N LEU A 18 -0.47 15.74 -16.88
CA LEU A 18 -0.32 14.31 -16.63
C LEU A 18 0.96 14.16 -15.81
N ALA A 19 0.81 14.23 -14.49
CA ALA A 19 1.83 13.73 -13.56
C ALA A 19 1.97 12.23 -13.81
N SER A 20 2.88 11.88 -14.70
CA SER A 20 3.34 10.52 -14.88
C SER A 20 4.19 10.19 -13.66
N SER A 21 3.60 9.55 -12.65
CA SER A 21 4.36 8.91 -11.60
C SER A 21 5.07 7.70 -12.21
N VAL A 22 6.26 7.97 -12.76
CA VAL A 22 7.24 6.98 -13.16
C VAL A 22 7.55 6.15 -11.91
N HIS A 23 6.87 5.02 -11.74
CA HIS A 23 7.27 4.01 -10.77
C HIS A 23 8.49 3.29 -11.35
N ALA A 24 9.65 3.91 -11.16
CA ALA A 24 10.91 3.23 -11.31
C ALA A 24 10.94 2.12 -10.27
N ALA A 25 10.89 0.88 -10.74
CA ALA A 25 11.28 -0.30 -9.98
C ALA A 25 12.80 -0.26 -9.77
N ASP A 26 13.26 0.71 -8.99
CA ASP A 26 14.58 0.69 -8.42
C ASP A 26 14.55 -0.27 -7.24
N THR A 27 15.59 -1.08 -7.09
CA THR A 27 15.80 -1.91 -5.91
C THR A 27 15.86 -0.97 -4.72
N ALA A 28 14.72 -0.81 -4.07
CA ALA A 28 14.53 0.11 -2.97
C ALA A 28 15.56 -0.17 -1.87
N PRO A 29 16.22 0.86 -1.30
CA PRO A 29 16.89 0.68 -0.01
C PRO A 29 15.88 0.09 0.98
N ALA A 30 16.32 -0.65 2.01
CA ALA A 30 15.42 -1.22 3.02
C ALA A 30 14.42 -0.14 3.49
N GLN A 31 13.22 -0.20 2.93
CA GLN A 31 12.17 0.80 3.12
C GLN A 31 11.48 0.45 4.42
N CYS A 32 11.60 1.36 5.38
CA CYS A 32 10.77 1.37 6.57
C CYS A 32 9.67 2.42 6.37
N VAL A 33 8.42 2.04 6.64
CA VAL A 33 7.26 2.94 6.60
C VAL A 33 6.69 3.06 8.01
N SER A 34 6.33 4.26 8.43
CA SER A 34 5.70 4.46 9.73
C SER A 34 4.26 3.91 9.72
N LEU A 35 3.88 3.22 10.79
CA LEU A 35 2.54 2.70 10.98
C LEU A 35 1.73 3.66 11.86
N THR A 36 1.24 4.73 11.25
CA THR A 36 0.45 5.75 11.95
C THR A 36 -1.05 5.52 11.82
N GLY A 37 -1.79 5.77 12.92
CA GLY A 37 -3.25 5.71 12.94
C GLY A 37 -3.83 4.30 13.05
N GLU A 38 -5.10 4.16 12.68
CA GLU A 38 -5.79 2.87 12.71
C GLU A 38 -5.22 1.92 11.65
N GLN A 39 -4.87 0.71 12.09
CA GLN A 39 -4.34 -0.32 11.22
C GLN A 39 -5.42 -1.34 10.84
N GLN A 40 -5.45 -1.72 9.56
CA GLN A 40 -6.29 -2.80 9.07
C GLN A 40 -5.45 -3.78 8.24
N ILE A 41 -5.46 -5.04 8.66
CA ILE A 41 -4.84 -6.14 7.91
C ILE A 41 -5.91 -6.95 7.20
N VAL A 42 -5.76 -7.13 5.89
CA VAL A 42 -6.64 -7.96 5.06
C VAL A 42 -5.84 -9.10 4.43
N ARG A 43 -6.34 -10.32 4.58
CA ARG A 43 -5.75 -11.52 3.97
C ARG A 43 -6.17 -11.64 2.50
N ALA A 44 -5.49 -10.93 1.60
CA ALA A 44 -5.84 -10.94 0.17
C ALA A 44 -4.97 -11.88 -0.70
N GLY A 45 -3.73 -12.18 -0.29
CA GLY A 45 -2.78 -13.02 -1.03
C GLY A 45 -2.54 -14.40 -0.47
N ALA A 46 -3.50 -14.93 0.30
CA ALA A 46 -3.36 -16.18 1.06
C ALA A 46 -2.12 -16.16 1.96
N ASP A 47 -1.14 -17.01 1.64
CA ASP A 47 0.12 -17.20 2.35
C ASP A 47 1.27 -16.35 1.76
N LYS A 48 1.09 -15.67 0.63
CA LYS A 48 2.19 -14.94 -0.03
C LYS A 48 2.28 -13.46 0.36
N ASN A 49 1.13 -12.84 0.60
CA ASN A 49 1.05 -11.43 0.98
C ASN A 49 -0.24 -11.12 1.73
N ILE A 50 -0.23 -9.97 2.39
CA ILE A 50 -1.41 -9.36 3.00
C ILE A 50 -1.51 -7.90 2.55
N LEU A 51 -2.73 -7.36 2.61
CA LEU A 51 -2.92 -5.93 2.48
C LEU A 51 -2.87 -5.30 3.87
N LEU A 52 -2.24 -4.14 3.94
CA LEU A 52 -2.19 -3.32 5.13
C LEU A 52 -2.71 -1.92 4.79
N ARG A 53 -3.64 -1.42 5.59
CA ARG A 53 -3.95 0.01 5.66
C ARG A 53 -3.41 0.55 6.97
N SER A 54 -2.70 1.66 6.93
CA SER A 54 -2.27 2.40 8.12
C SER A 54 -2.70 3.86 7.96
N GLY A 55 -3.75 4.26 8.68
CA GLY A 55 -4.36 5.57 8.45
C GLY A 55 -4.90 5.70 7.03
N GLU A 56 -4.34 6.64 6.25
CA GLU A 56 -4.70 6.87 4.85
C GLU A 56 -3.82 6.10 3.86
N ASP A 57 -2.70 5.54 4.32
CA ASP A 57 -1.76 4.81 3.48
C ASP A 57 -2.19 3.36 3.32
N HIS A 58 -1.91 2.81 2.14
CA HIS A 58 -2.27 1.45 1.78
C HIS A 58 -1.07 0.73 1.16
N TYR A 59 -0.91 -0.54 1.52
CA TYR A 59 0.25 -1.34 1.15
C TYR A 59 -0.16 -2.78 0.80
N VAL A 60 0.60 -3.39 -0.11
CA VAL A 60 0.75 -4.84 -0.20
C VAL A 60 2.05 -5.23 0.50
N VAL A 61 1.94 -6.05 1.54
CA VAL A 61 3.09 -6.54 2.30
C VAL A 61 3.39 -7.96 1.84
N HIS A 62 4.53 -8.13 1.16
CA HIS A 62 4.96 -9.40 0.60
C HIS A 62 5.89 -10.12 1.58
N PHE A 63 5.63 -11.40 1.82
CA PHE A 63 6.46 -12.22 2.70
C PHE A 63 7.66 -12.81 1.94
N ARG A 64 8.77 -13.03 2.65
CA ARG A 64 9.96 -13.66 2.07
C ARG A 64 9.70 -15.10 1.63
N ASN A 65 8.94 -15.83 2.44
CA ASN A 65 8.49 -17.19 2.16
C ASN A 65 6.97 -17.26 2.25
N SER A 66 6.39 -18.35 1.75
CA SER A 66 4.99 -18.68 2.03
C SER A 66 4.75 -18.69 3.56
N CYS A 67 3.68 -18.02 3.97
CA CYS A 67 3.22 -17.80 5.33
C CYS A 67 1.85 -18.49 5.55
N PRO A 68 1.80 -19.83 5.62
CA PRO A 68 0.54 -20.56 5.77
C PRO A 68 -0.15 -20.27 7.12
N SER A 69 0.63 -19.90 8.13
CA SER A 69 0.11 -19.55 9.46
C SER A 69 -0.77 -18.30 9.43
N ALA A 70 -0.53 -17.33 8.54
CA ALA A 70 -1.34 -16.11 8.44
C ALA A 70 -2.77 -16.39 7.97
N VAL A 71 -2.97 -17.41 7.15
CA VAL A 71 -4.29 -17.82 6.65
C VAL A 71 -5.20 -18.26 7.80
N LEU A 72 -4.65 -18.99 8.76
CA LEU A 72 -5.40 -19.60 9.87
C LEU A 72 -5.36 -18.78 11.17
N ALA A 73 -4.58 -17.70 11.20
CA ALA A 73 -4.38 -16.91 12.40
C ALA A 73 -5.67 -16.19 12.82
N THR A 74 -6.02 -16.23 14.10
CA THR A 74 -7.15 -15.48 14.65
C THR A 74 -6.82 -14.01 14.89
N ARG A 75 -5.55 -13.72 15.16
CA ARG A 75 -5.00 -12.37 15.31
C ARG A 75 -3.75 -12.24 14.45
N LEU A 76 -3.59 -11.06 13.87
CA LEU A 76 -2.44 -10.69 13.06
C LEU A 76 -1.93 -9.35 13.59
N GLY A 77 -0.62 -9.21 13.66
CA GLY A 77 0.04 -7.95 14.01
C GLY A 77 1.46 -7.96 13.49
N PHE A 78 2.00 -6.80 13.17
CA PHE A 78 3.39 -6.72 12.76
C PHE A 78 4.30 -6.55 13.96
N LYS A 79 5.49 -7.13 13.85
CA LYS A 79 6.59 -6.91 14.78
C LYS A 79 7.81 -6.42 14.03
N THR A 80 8.52 -5.48 14.63
CA THR A 80 9.82 -4.98 14.14
C THR A 80 10.81 -5.11 15.27
N ASP A 81 11.95 -5.75 14.99
CA ASP A 81 12.97 -6.02 16.01
C ASP A 81 12.41 -6.70 17.28
N GLY A 82 11.41 -7.58 17.10
CA GLY A 82 10.78 -8.39 18.15
C GLY A 82 9.68 -7.71 18.98
N LYS A 83 9.41 -6.41 18.75
CA LYS A 83 8.36 -5.63 19.45
C LYS A 83 7.20 -5.35 18.52
N GLU A 84 6.05 -4.95 19.07
CA GLU A 84 4.94 -4.43 18.27
C GLU A 84 5.42 -3.30 17.37
N ALA A 85 5.02 -3.35 16.10
CA ALA A 85 5.58 -2.49 15.06
C ALA A 85 4.92 -1.09 15.08
N ASP A 86 5.72 -0.06 15.38
CA ASP A 86 5.39 1.34 15.07
C ASP A 86 5.88 1.74 13.66
N GLU A 87 6.79 0.95 13.10
CA GLU A 87 7.26 1.04 11.73
C GLU A 87 7.32 -0.36 11.11
N LEU A 88 7.08 -0.45 9.81
CA LEU A 88 7.20 -1.67 9.04
C LEU A 88 8.40 -1.55 8.10
N CYS A 89 9.38 -2.43 8.27
CA CYS A 89 10.60 -2.49 7.50
C CYS A 89 10.63 -3.73 6.60
N SER A 90 11.15 -3.55 5.39
CA SER A 90 11.45 -4.63 4.45
C SER A 90 12.75 -5.38 4.81
N GLU A 91 13.14 -6.35 3.96
CA GLU A 91 14.38 -7.12 4.10
C GLU A 91 14.50 -7.94 5.40
N GLY A 92 13.36 -8.42 5.92
CA GLY A 92 13.30 -9.34 7.07
C GLY A 92 13.44 -8.69 8.44
N ARG A 93 13.55 -7.35 8.51
CA ARG A 93 13.58 -6.61 9.78
C ARG A 93 12.24 -6.63 10.51
N SER A 94 11.14 -6.65 9.75
CA SER A 94 9.81 -6.84 10.29
C SER A 94 9.26 -8.21 9.92
N ALA A 95 8.36 -8.71 10.77
CA ALA A 95 7.64 -9.94 10.54
C ALA A 95 6.17 -9.78 10.93
N LEU A 96 5.30 -10.49 10.22
CA LEU A 96 3.92 -10.67 10.63
C LEU A 96 3.86 -11.74 11.73
N ASP A 97 3.43 -11.36 12.92
CA ASP A 97 3.09 -12.27 14.00
C ASP A 97 1.70 -12.87 13.77
N THR A 98 1.63 -14.20 13.89
CA THR A 98 0.40 -14.98 13.69
C THR A 98 -0.05 -15.69 14.97
N GLY A 99 0.58 -15.38 16.12
CA GLY A 99 0.44 -16.07 17.41
C GLY A 99 1.04 -17.48 17.47
N ARG A 100 1.08 -18.21 16.35
CA ARG A 100 1.68 -19.56 16.24
C ARG A 100 3.05 -19.58 15.55
N GLY A 101 3.47 -18.43 15.03
CA GLY A 101 4.72 -18.26 14.28
C GLY A 101 4.82 -16.86 13.71
N SER A 102 5.90 -16.60 13.00
CA SER A 102 6.18 -15.32 12.36
C SER A 102 6.51 -15.50 10.88
N CYS A 103 6.18 -14.49 10.08
CA CYS A 103 6.46 -14.48 8.64
C CYS A 103 7.18 -13.21 8.27
N GLU A 104 8.43 -13.34 7.83
CA GLU A 104 9.29 -12.21 7.53
C GLU A 104 8.80 -11.41 6.32
N VAL A 105 8.82 -10.10 6.46
CA VAL A 105 8.45 -9.14 5.42
C VAL A 105 9.64 -8.96 4.49
N ALA A 106 9.44 -9.28 3.22
CA ALA A 106 10.46 -9.06 2.19
C ALA A 106 10.32 -7.67 1.56
N ARG A 107 9.10 -7.30 1.18
CA ARG A 107 8.83 -6.06 0.44
C ARG A 107 7.55 -5.42 0.91
N ILE A 108 7.56 -4.10 0.91
CA ILE A 108 6.40 -3.25 1.19
C ILE A 108 6.13 -2.49 -0.10
N GLU A 109 4.98 -2.75 -0.72
CA GLU A 109 4.57 -2.10 -1.97
C GLU A 109 3.45 -1.10 -1.67
N PRO A 110 3.70 0.21 -1.77
CA PRO A 110 2.66 1.22 -1.67
C PRO A 110 1.63 1.04 -2.79
N ILE A 111 0.35 1.17 -2.43
CA ILE A 111 -0.77 1.11 -3.38
C ILE A 111 -1.78 2.20 -3.06
N ASP A 112 -2.60 2.55 -4.05
CA ASP A 112 -3.73 3.44 -3.81
C ASP A 112 -4.92 2.72 -3.13
N ALA A 113 -5.83 3.52 -2.57
CA ALA A 113 -7.01 3.02 -1.86
C ALA A 113 -7.96 2.22 -2.77
N GLU A 114 -8.05 2.53 -4.07
CA GLU A 114 -8.93 1.83 -5.00
C GLU A 114 -8.40 0.42 -5.33
N ARG A 115 -7.08 0.28 -5.46
CA ARG A 115 -6.39 -1.00 -5.56
C ARG A 115 -6.57 -1.82 -4.29
N PHE A 116 -6.39 -1.22 -3.11
CA PHE A 116 -6.62 -1.91 -1.85
C PHE A 116 -8.04 -2.48 -1.76
N LYS A 117 -9.06 -1.65 -2.02
CA LYS A 117 -10.47 -2.09 -2.01
C LYS A 117 -10.73 -3.20 -3.01
N ARG A 118 -10.17 -3.09 -4.22
CA ARG A 118 -10.34 -4.11 -5.27
C ARG A 118 -9.74 -5.45 -4.86
N GLU A 119 -8.53 -5.44 -4.31
CA GLU A 119 -7.84 -6.66 -3.88
C GLU A 119 -8.49 -7.27 -2.62
N ALA A 120 -8.90 -6.45 -1.66
CA ALA A 120 -9.65 -6.89 -0.48
C ALA A 120 -10.97 -7.57 -0.85
N ARG A 121 -11.71 -7.04 -1.84
CA ARG A 121 -13.00 -7.59 -2.30
C ARG A 121 -12.86 -8.90 -3.09
N ARG A 122 -11.75 -9.13 -3.79
CA ARG A 122 -11.58 -10.31 -4.65
C ARG A 122 -11.60 -11.64 -3.90
N ARG A 123 -11.39 -11.64 -2.59
CA ARG A 123 -11.26 -12.85 -1.76
C ARG A 123 -12.23 -12.91 -0.58
N SER A 124 -13.08 -11.89 -0.40
CA SER A 124 -14.25 -11.99 0.48
C SER A 124 -15.39 -12.79 -0.16
N ARG A 125 -15.21 -13.21 -1.42
CA ARG A 125 -16.09 -14.10 -2.18
C ARG A 125 -15.48 -15.48 -2.22
#